data_AF-A0A1K2IRH5-F1
#
_entry.id   AF-A0A1K2IRH5-F1
#
_cell.length_a   1.000
_cell.length_b   1.000
_cell.length_c   1.000
_cell.angle_alpha   90.00
_cell.angle_beta   90.00
_cell.angle_gamma   90.00
#
_symmetry.space_group_name_H-M   'P 1'
#
loop_
_entity.id
_entity.type
_entity.pdbx_description
1 polymer ?
#
loop_
_entity_poly.entity_id
_entity_poly.type
_entity_poly.pdbx_seq_one_letter_code
_entity_poly.pdbx_strand_id
1 'polypeptide(L)'
;MKDETLKRNILFWIDQNIIYCKISKNVGKNNIGVELEDTFSQAITMLSYGKYIPILINIREINFLTSIRLFIYLSNNLAIKNLVLSKTFLVDSFALKILLFLYSLTIDTIVPNRVFNIHSSAIKHCNKKYMEFNIIG
;
A
#
# COMPACT_ATOMS: atom_id res chain seq x y z
N MET A 1 -8.92 -19.27 -5.41
CA MET A 1 -9.40 -19.03 -4.03
C MET A 1 -8.82 -17.70 -3.60
N LYS A 2 -9.63 -16.73 -3.17
CA LYS A 2 -9.12 -15.43 -2.68
C LYS A 2 -8.92 -15.59 -1.17
N ASP A 3 -7.68 -15.54 -0.72
CA ASP A 3 -7.39 -15.48 0.71
C ASP A 3 -7.64 -14.04 1.16
N GLU A 4 -8.66 -13.86 2.00
CA GLU A 4 -9.08 -12.55 2.52
C GLU A 4 -8.86 -12.49 4.03
N THR A 5 -8.34 -11.37 4.53
CA THR A 5 -8.19 -11.13 5.97
C THR A 5 -8.70 -9.74 6.34
N LEU A 6 -9.56 -9.66 7.35
CA LEU A 6 -10.12 -8.41 7.86
C LEU A 6 -9.60 -8.15 9.27
N LYS A 7 -8.89 -7.03 9.47
CA LYS A 7 -8.41 -6.60 10.78
C LYS A 7 -8.45 -5.08 10.89
N ARG A 8 -9.05 -4.55 11.96
CA ARG A 8 -9.06 -3.10 12.27
C ARG A 8 -9.59 -2.20 11.14
N ASN A 9 -10.67 -2.61 10.46
CA ASN A 9 -11.25 -1.90 9.30
C ASN A 9 -10.32 -1.82 8.07
N ILE A 10 -9.33 -2.70 8.02
CA ILE A 10 -8.45 -2.90 6.88
C ILE A 10 -8.69 -4.30 6.34
N LEU A 11 -9.05 -4.36 5.06
CA LEU A 11 -9.24 -5.60 4.34
C LEU A 11 -8.02 -5.84 3.46
N PHE A 12 -7.43 -7.03 3.58
CA PHE A 12 -6.36 -7.48 2.69
C PHE A 12 -6.81 -8.71 1.92
N TRP A 13 -6.40 -8.78 0.65
CA TRP A 13 -6.56 -9.98 -0.17
C TRP A 13 -5.47 -10.04 -1.23
N ILE A 14 -5.28 -11.21 -1.82
CA ILE A 14 -4.38 -11.37 -2.97
C ILE A 14 -5.18 -11.63 -4.24
N ASP A 15 -4.76 -10.99 -5.33
CA ASP A 15 -5.26 -11.29 -6.68
C ASP A 15 -4.17 -10.98 -7.71
N GLN A 16 -3.96 -11.89 -8.66
CA GLN A 16 -2.98 -11.74 -9.75
C GLN A 16 -1.58 -11.29 -9.30
N ASN A 17 -1.04 -11.87 -8.22
CA ASN A 17 0.27 -11.50 -7.63
C ASN A 17 0.37 -10.06 -7.13
N ILE A 18 -0.76 -9.44 -6.77
CA ILE A 18 -0.82 -8.15 -6.10
C ILE A 18 -1.51 -8.35 -4.76
N ILE A 19 -0.90 -7.85 -3.70
CA ILE A 19 -1.58 -7.71 -2.40
C ILE A 19 -2.43 -6.46 -2.49
N TYR A 20 -3.74 -6.61 -2.35
CA TYR A 20 -4.65 -5.51 -2.22
C TYR A 20 -4.90 -5.22 -0.76
N CYS A 21 -4.94 -3.94 -0.43
CA CYS A 21 -5.26 -3.43 0.89
C CYS A 21 -6.33 -2.34 0.73
N LYS A 22 -7.48 -2.48 1.39
CA LYS A 22 -8.52 -1.46 1.45
C LYS A 22 -8.65 -0.96 2.88
N ILE A 23 -8.41 0.33 3.08
CA ILE A 23 -8.55 0.99 4.37
C ILE A 23 -9.90 1.74 4.41
N SER A 24 -10.75 1.40 5.38
CA SER A 24 -12.09 2.01 5.50
C SER A 24 -12.05 3.32 6.31
N LYS A 25 -13.04 4.19 6.10
CA LYS A 25 -13.15 5.57 6.66
C LYS A 25 -12.91 5.72 8.18
N ASN A 26 -13.09 4.66 8.96
CA ASN A 26 -12.96 4.67 10.42
C ASN A 26 -11.55 4.30 10.93
N VAL A 27 -10.58 4.04 10.05
CA VAL A 27 -9.18 3.88 10.44
C VAL A 27 -8.59 5.24 10.83
N GLY A 28 -8.11 5.36 12.06
CA GLY A 28 -7.21 6.45 12.42
C GLY A 28 -7.83 7.66 13.12
N LYS A 29 -8.82 7.48 14.00
CA LYS A 29 -9.00 8.48 15.07
C LYS A 29 -7.79 8.46 16.02
N ASN A 30 -7.28 7.28 16.42
CA ASN A 30 -6.17 7.18 17.39
C ASN A 30 -5.04 6.14 17.06
N ASN A 31 -5.12 5.35 15.98
CA ASN A 31 -4.33 4.09 15.86
C ASN A 31 -3.32 4.04 14.70
N ILE A 32 -2.65 5.15 14.35
CA ILE A 32 -1.52 5.13 13.41
C ILE A 32 -0.24 4.92 14.24
N GLY A 33 0.35 3.74 14.18
CA GLY A 33 1.50 3.35 15.02
C GLY A 33 1.80 1.85 14.92
N VAL A 34 2.54 1.30 15.90
CA VAL A 34 3.03 -0.10 15.93
C VAL A 34 1.95 -1.13 15.56
N GLU A 35 0.73 -0.95 16.05
CA GLU A 35 -0.37 -1.89 15.78
C GLU A 35 -0.77 -1.94 14.29
N LEU A 36 -0.58 -0.84 13.55
CA LEU A 36 -0.79 -0.77 12.10
C LEU A 36 0.33 -1.50 11.37
N GLU A 37 1.57 -1.34 11.80
CA GLU A 37 2.72 -2.09 11.28
C GLU A 37 2.52 -3.59 11.44
N ASP A 38 2.17 -4.06 12.64
CA ASP A 38 1.91 -5.48 12.90
C ASP A 38 0.80 -6.03 12.01
N THR A 39 -0.27 -5.24 11.84
CA THR A 39 -1.40 -5.62 10.98
C THR A 39 -0.97 -5.79 9.52
N PHE A 40 -0.20 -4.83 8.98
CA PHE A 40 0.30 -4.91 7.62
C PHE A 40 1.31 -6.04 7.45
N SER A 41 2.30 -6.15 8.33
CA SER A 41 3.34 -7.17 8.24
C SER A 41 2.77 -8.58 8.30
N GLN A 42 1.85 -8.85 9.25
CA GLN A 42 1.17 -10.15 9.34
C GLN A 42 0.37 -10.46 8.08
N ALA A 43 -0.43 -9.51 7.58
CA ALA A 43 -1.24 -9.71 6.38
C ALA A 43 -0.38 -9.95 5.14
N ILE A 44 0.70 -9.17 4.96
CA ILE A 44 1.62 -9.32 3.84
C ILE A 44 2.30 -10.68 3.89
N THR A 45 2.89 -11.07 5.02
CA THR A 45 3.56 -12.37 5.18
C THR A 45 2.62 -13.54 4.91
N MET A 46 1.38 -13.47 5.41
CA MET A 46 0.37 -14.50 5.20
C MET A 46 -0.04 -14.63 3.73
N LEU A 47 -0.30 -13.50 3.06
CA LEU A 47 -0.81 -13.48 1.68
C LEU A 47 0.28 -13.70 0.64
N SER A 48 1.52 -13.33 0.93
CA SER A 48 2.61 -13.42 -0.04
C SER A 48 3.21 -14.81 -0.16
N TYR A 49 2.97 -15.70 0.82
CA TYR A 49 3.60 -17.03 0.90
C TYR A 49 5.12 -16.97 0.74
N GLY A 50 5.75 -15.95 1.33
CA GLY A 50 7.20 -15.72 1.26
C GLY A 50 7.69 -15.10 -0.05
N LYS A 51 6.80 -14.82 -1.02
CA LYS A 51 7.18 -14.16 -2.28
C LYS A 51 7.22 -12.66 -2.14
N TYR A 52 8.14 -12.02 -2.86
CA TYR A 52 8.23 -10.57 -2.92
C TYR A 52 7.28 -10.03 -3.99
N ILE A 53 6.10 -9.53 -3.58
CA ILE A 53 5.05 -9.06 -4.50
C ILE A 53 4.66 -7.60 -4.21
N PRO A 54 4.14 -6.86 -5.20
CA PRO A 54 3.68 -5.48 -5.01
C PRO A 54 2.42 -5.41 -4.13
N ILE A 55 2.26 -4.31 -3.39
CA ILE A 55 1.04 -3.98 -2.65
C ILE A 55 0.34 -2.75 -3.22
N LEU A 56 -0.98 -2.84 -3.37
CA LEU A 56 -1.89 -1.74 -3.72
C LEU A 56 -2.74 -1.35 -2.51
N ILE A 57 -2.48 -0.16 -1.97
CA ILE A 57 -3.09 0.40 -0.77
C ILE A 57 -4.14 1.43 -1.18
N ASN A 58 -5.41 1.05 -1.08
CA ASN A 58 -6.56 1.88 -1.38
C ASN A 58 -7.01 2.67 -0.14
N ILE A 59 -6.83 3.99 -0.21
CA ILE A 59 -7.20 4.95 0.84
C ILE A 59 -8.26 5.95 0.36
N ARG A 60 -9.02 5.61 -0.70
CA ARG A 60 -10.07 6.48 -1.27
C ARG A 60 -11.19 6.85 -0.30
N GLU A 61 -11.43 6.03 0.71
CA GLU A 61 -12.48 6.28 1.71
C GLU A 61 -11.97 7.07 2.92
N ILE A 62 -10.68 7.41 2.95
CA ILE A 62 -10.04 8.09 4.06
C ILE A 62 -10.07 9.60 3.83
N ASN A 63 -10.33 10.37 4.89
CA ASN A 63 -10.30 11.83 4.80
C ASN A 63 -8.88 12.33 4.45
N PHE A 64 -8.80 13.58 3.98
CA PHE A 64 -7.56 14.15 3.45
C PHE A 64 -6.38 14.14 4.44
N LEU A 65 -6.59 14.59 5.69
CA LEU A 65 -5.53 14.67 6.70
C LEU A 65 -5.05 13.29 7.15
N THR A 66 -5.99 12.37 7.37
CA THR A 66 -5.66 10.99 7.73
C THR A 66 -4.94 10.28 6.59
N SER A 67 -5.31 10.56 5.33
CA SER A 67 -4.62 10.02 4.15
C SER A 67 -3.15 10.44 4.09
N ILE A 68 -2.86 11.72 4.36
CA ILE A 68 -1.47 12.22 4.43
C ILE A 68 -0.69 11.51 5.54
N ARG A 69 -1.27 11.42 6.74
CA ARG A 69 -0.63 10.73 7.87
C ARG A 69 -0.35 9.26 7.59
N LEU A 70 -1.32 8.53 7.03
CA LEU A 70 -1.16 7.14 6.63
C LEU A 70 -0.09 6.99 5.55
N PHE A 71 -0.09 7.86 4.55
CA PHE A 71 0.90 7.83 3.48
C PHE A 71 2.31 8.02 4.04
N ILE A 72 2.54 9.04 4.85
CA ILE A 72 3.85 9.31 5.46
C ILE A 72 4.30 8.13 6.32
N TYR A 73 3.41 7.59 7.16
CA TYR A 73 3.72 6.46 8.03
C TYR A 73 4.09 5.20 7.23
N LEU A 74 3.22 4.77 6.31
CA LEU A 74 3.41 3.55 5.53
C LEU A 74 4.56 3.66 4.53
N SER A 75 4.83 4.85 4.00
CA SER A 75 5.98 5.08 3.10
C SER A 75 7.31 4.90 3.83
N ASN A 76 7.42 5.42 5.06
CA ASN A 76 8.63 5.33 5.88
C ASN A 76 8.79 4.02 6.67
N ASN A 77 7.73 3.21 6.77
CA ASN A 77 7.76 1.99 7.55
C ASN A 77 8.75 0.95 6.96
N LEU A 78 9.80 0.63 7.72
CA LEU A 78 10.89 -0.25 7.30
C LEU A 78 10.46 -1.72 7.28
N ALA A 79 9.64 -2.17 8.24
CA ALA A 79 9.14 -3.54 8.29
C ALA A 79 8.33 -3.86 7.02
N ILE A 80 7.36 -3.00 6.68
CA ILE A 80 6.56 -3.15 5.46
C ILE A 80 7.43 -3.04 4.21
N LYS A 81 8.42 -2.13 4.20
CA LYS A 81 9.36 -1.95 3.08
C LYS A 81 10.12 -3.25 2.75
N ASN A 82 10.46 -4.04 3.76
CA ASN A 82 11.21 -5.29 3.61
C ASN A 82 10.34 -6.52 3.31
N LEU A 83 9.03 -6.33 3.10
CA LEU A 83 8.09 -7.41 2.81
C LEU A 83 7.44 -7.30 1.42
N VAL A 84 7.60 -6.17 0.73
CA VAL A 84 6.92 -5.89 -0.55
C VAL A 84 7.85 -5.32 -1.58
N LEU A 85 7.57 -5.63 -2.84
CA LEU A 85 8.33 -5.15 -3.99
C LEU A 85 8.15 -3.65 -4.24
N SER A 86 6.92 -3.16 -4.09
CA SER A 86 6.57 -1.77 -4.32
C SER A 86 5.31 -1.41 -3.54
N LYS A 87 5.20 -0.14 -3.15
CA LYS A 87 4.02 0.39 -2.45
C LYS A 87 3.28 1.33 -3.38
N THR A 88 2.07 0.94 -3.77
CA THR A 88 1.21 1.75 -4.65
C THR A 88 0.01 2.26 -3.87
N PHE A 89 -0.21 3.57 -3.83
CA PHE A 89 -1.33 4.20 -3.14
C PHE A 89 -2.40 4.62 -4.14
N LEU A 90 -3.66 4.29 -3.85
CA LEU A 90 -4.82 4.72 -4.62
C LEU A 90 -5.65 5.71 -3.79
N VAL A 91 -5.76 6.94 -4.29
CA VAL A 91 -6.47 8.06 -3.67
C VAL A 91 -7.72 8.46 -4.46
N ASP A 92 -8.57 9.29 -3.86
CA ASP A 92 -9.85 9.73 -4.42
C ASP A 92 -9.71 10.97 -5.31
N SER A 93 -8.73 11.82 -5.04
CA SER A 93 -8.60 13.14 -5.65
C SER A 93 -7.24 13.37 -6.30
N PHE A 94 -7.26 14.16 -7.37
CA PHE A 94 -6.04 14.55 -8.08
C PHE A 94 -5.16 15.48 -7.23
N ALA A 95 -5.77 16.38 -6.44
CA ALA A 95 -5.04 17.25 -5.52
C ALA A 95 -4.26 16.45 -4.47
N LEU A 96 -4.89 15.46 -3.82
CA LEU A 96 -4.20 14.58 -2.88
C LEU A 96 -3.08 13.80 -3.56
N LYS A 97 -3.31 13.29 -4.78
CA LYS A 97 -2.26 12.62 -5.56
C LYS A 97 -1.02 13.49 -5.74
N ILE A 98 -1.18 14.74 -6.17
CA ILE A 98 -0.06 15.69 -6.35
C ILE A 98 0.66 15.90 -5.02
N LEU A 99 -0.09 16.18 -3.96
CA LEU A 99 0.50 16.45 -2.65
C LEU A 99 1.32 15.25 -2.13
N LEU A 100 0.76 14.05 -2.18
CA LEU A 100 1.47 12.84 -1.75
C LEU A 100 2.67 12.52 -2.66
N PHE A 101 2.58 12.83 -3.95
CA PHE A 101 3.72 12.73 -4.85
C PHE A 101 4.86 13.66 -4.42
N LEU A 102 4.57 14.92 -4.06
CA LEU A 102 5.59 15.83 -3.54
C LEU A 102 6.22 15.31 -2.25
N TYR A 103 5.42 14.77 -1.32
CA TYR A 103 5.94 14.11 -0.13
C TYR A 103 6.85 12.92 -0.49
N SER A 104 6.47 12.11 -1.49
CA SER A 104 7.27 10.95 -1.91
C SER A 104 8.67 11.31 -2.40
N LEU A 105 8.89 12.52 -2.91
CA LEU A 105 10.21 13.01 -3.35
C LEU A 105 11.14 13.31 -2.17
N THR A 106 10.57 13.66 -1.01
CA THR A 106 11.34 13.96 0.22
C THR A 106 11.64 12.72 1.05
N ILE A 107 11.01 11.58 0.71
CA ILE A 107 11.17 10.34 1.44
C ILE A 107 12.24 9.49 0.74
N ASP A 108 13.34 9.21 1.44
CA ASP A 108 14.42 8.37 0.95
C ASP A 108 14.02 6.88 0.97
N THR A 109 13.25 6.46 -0.04
CA THR A 109 12.79 5.08 -0.16
C THR A 109 13.40 4.37 -1.36
N ILE A 110 14.26 3.38 -1.06
CA ILE A 110 14.72 2.35 -2.00
C ILE A 110 13.54 1.61 -2.66
N VAL A 111 12.44 1.40 -1.92
CA VAL A 111 11.20 0.82 -2.47
C VAL A 111 10.31 1.95 -3.01
N PRO A 112 9.99 1.96 -4.31
CA PRO A 112 9.28 3.08 -4.91
C PRO A 112 7.86 3.18 -4.34
N ASN A 113 7.53 4.35 -3.81
CA ASN A 113 6.15 4.75 -3.52
C ASN A 113 5.56 5.40 -4.78
N ARG A 114 4.40 4.93 -5.26
CA ARG A 114 3.68 5.59 -6.36
C ARG A 114 2.25 5.87 -5.97
N VAL A 115 1.74 7.03 -6.37
CA VAL A 115 0.40 7.49 -6.03
C VAL A 115 -0.43 7.65 -7.31
N PHE A 116 -1.62 7.05 -7.31
CA PHE A 116 -2.57 7.09 -8.40
C PHE A 116 -3.94 7.51 -7.90
N ASN A 117 -4.71 8.16 -8.77
CA ASN A 117 -6.13 8.44 -8.56
C ASN A 117 -7.01 7.61 -9.52
N ILE A 118 -6.42 6.77 -10.37
CA ILE A 118 -7.10 5.89 -11.33
C ILE A 118 -6.68 4.45 -11.03
N HIS A 119 -7.66 3.58 -10.78
CA HIS A 119 -7.43 2.20 -10.36
C HIS A 119 -6.69 1.36 -11.41
N SER A 120 -7.10 1.45 -12.68
CA SER A 120 -6.46 0.69 -13.78
C SER A 120 -4.98 1.06 -13.95
N SER A 121 -4.63 2.34 -13.83
CA SER A 121 -3.24 2.80 -13.86
C SER A 121 -2.41 2.26 -12.69
N ALA A 122 -3.02 2.16 -11.51
CA ALA A 122 -2.37 1.61 -10.32
C ALA A 122 -2.07 0.11 -10.48
N ILE A 123 -3.04 -0.67 -10.97
CA ILE A 123 -2.85 -2.10 -11.27
C ILE A 123 -1.77 -2.30 -12.34
N LYS A 124 -1.83 -1.52 -13.44
CA LYS A 124 -0.83 -1.60 -14.51
C LYS A 124 0.58 -1.36 -13.97
N HIS A 125 0.73 -0.45 -13.00
CA HIS A 125 2.02 -0.21 -12.35
C HIS A 125 2.48 -1.41 -11.50
N CYS A 126 1.61 -1.97 -10.66
CA CYS A 126 1.91 -3.15 -9.85
C CYS A 126 2.35 -4.33 -10.73
N ASN A 127 1.59 -4.63 -11.80
CA ASN A 127 1.92 -5.70 -12.75
C ASN A 127 3.27 -5.47 -13.42
N LYS A 128 3.54 -4.23 -13.88
CA LYS A 128 4.84 -3.87 -14.45
C LYS A 128 5.98 -4.13 -13.46
N LYS A 129 5.82 -3.74 -12.21
CA LYS A 129 6.84 -3.95 -11.16
C LYS A 129 7.07 -5.43 -10.90
N TYR A 130 6.00 -6.21 -10.76
CA TYR A 130 6.11 -7.67 -10.59
C TYR A 130 6.82 -8.33 -11.78
N MET A 131 6.49 -7.96 -13.02
CA MET A 131 7.16 -8.48 -14.20
C MET A 131 8.65 -8.09 -14.27
N GLU A 132 9.00 -6.82 -13.99
CA GLU A 132 10.40 -6.35 -13.96
C GLU A 132 11.26 -7.17 -12.99
N PHE A 133 10.71 -7.58 -11.85
CA PHE A 133 11.42 -8.39 -10.87
C PHE A 133 11.59 -9.85 -11.32
N ASN A 134 10.55 -10.47 -11.89
CA ASN A 134 10.58 -11.89 -12.25
C ASN A 134 11.16 -12.18 -13.65
N ILE A 135 11.34 -11.18 -14.51
CA ILE A 135 11.99 -11.35 -15.82
C ILE A 135 13.53 -11.39 -15.67
N ILE A 136 14.07 -10.89 -14.56
CA ILE A 136 15.52 -10.83 -14.29
C ILE A 136 15.98 -11.98 -13.37
N GLY A 137 15.04 -12.75 -12.80
CA GLY A 137 15.29 -13.84 -11.84
C GLY A 137 15.21 -15.23 -12.46
#